data_AF-A0A0A7S4N1-F1
#
_entry.id   AF-A0A0A7S4N1-F1
#
_cell.length_a   1.000
_cell.length_b   1.000
_cell.length_c   1.000
_cell.angle_alpha   90.00
_cell.angle_beta   90.00
_cell.angle_gamma   90.00
#
_symmetry.space_group_name_H-M   'P 1'
#
loop_
_entity.id
_entity.type
_entity.pdbx_description
1 polymer ?
#
loop_
_entity_poly.entity_id
_entity_poly.type
_entity_poly.pdbx_seq_one_letter_code
_entity_poly.pdbx_strand_id
1 'polypeptide(L)'
;MNKIILKKVALGLFLAGYSISGAYAADTVSTKTDYILGHAPLVNSANIQPDFTNNSIDIKVLNTSGNPIAAGETVKNGYTIQLSYKIADQDGDTDPNLQTAKTVRFAYKDKGASNYKWVEADSTSEANGVVTVSWTIPAAAIGSRIYYGVIPNTKYGNPKSNLQVYGNVFNSGMPGTRPEGEGGTNPTDENTGTGGGDTPTPPIDIIEPDTNAFAITIYEATISGGAVTMSGNSLSASSHPEVGKTYAAKVTLDENNVTKDITTQFAIQWSLVDFNGDAINAANSTSADVADLKATSATYQDATRNETVTNIAYTIPVNNQVMTANNATVTGLYAGAQGFKLKAEAIQRP
;
A
#
# COMPACT_ATOMS: atom_id res chain seq x y z
N MET A 1 -88.79 -70.98 -20.82
CA MET A 1 -88.16 -71.71 -19.69
C MET A 1 -86.89 -72.39 -20.21
N ASN A 2 -85.85 -72.38 -19.38
CA ASN A 2 -84.51 -73.02 -19.52
C ASN A 2 -83.44 -72.25 -20.31
N LYS A 3 -82.23 -72.05 -19.80
CA LYS A 3 -81.64 -72.10 -18.44
C LYS A 3 -80.21 -71.55 -18.61
N ILE A 4 -79.79 -70.64 -17.71
CA ILE A 4 -78.40 -70.20 -17.58
C ILE A 4 -77.58 -71.33 -16.95
N ILE A 5 -76.36 -71.58 -17.45
CA ILE A 5 -75.31 -72.30 -16.72
C ILE A 5 -74.01 -71.48 -16.81
N LEU A 6 -73.63 -70.85 -15.70
CA LEU A 6 -72.26 -70.41 -15.46
C LEU A 6 -71.43 -71.59 -14.94
N LYS A 7 -70.24 -71.82 -15.50
CA LYS A 7 -69.18 -72.59 -14.86
C LYS A 7 -67.89 -71.78 -14.80
N LYS A 8 -67.66 -71.23 -13.60
CA LYS A 8 -66.39 -71.10 -12.87
C LYS A 8 -65.18 -70.44 -13.56
N VAL A 9 -64.92 -69.25 -13.03
CA VAL A 9 -63.66 -68.49 -12.91
C VAL A 9 -62.46 -69.35 -12.55
N ALA A 10 -61.29 -69.04 -13.14
CA ALA A 10 -60.00 -69.15 -12.47
C ALA A 10 -59.06 -68.02 -12.95
N LEU A 11 -58.86 -67.09 -12.02
CA LEU A 11 -57.83 -66.06 -11.97
C LEU A 11 -56.44 -66.70 -12.07
N GLY A 12 -55.61 -66.23 -13.00
CA GLY A 12 -54.26 -66.72 -13.24
C GLY A 12 -53.39 -65.64 -13.87
N LEU A 13 -53.22 -64.54 -13.16
CA LEU A 13 -52.09 -63.63 -13.32
C LEU A 13 -50.81 -64.48 -13.27
N PHE A 14 -49.99 -64.50 -14.33
CA PHE A 14 -48.52 -64.43 -14.28
C PHE A 14 -47.88 -64.59 -15.66
N LEU A 15 -47.19 -63.53 -16.08
CA LEU A 15 -45.87 -63.49 -16.72
C LEU A 15 -45.61 -64.12 -18.10
N ALA A 16 -45.10 -63.24 -18.97
CA ALA A 16 -44.11 -63.47 -20.03
C ALA A 16 -44.57 -64.31 -21.24
N GLY A 17 -44.46 -63.83 -22.48
CA GLY A 17 -43.79 -62.64 -22.96
C GLY A 17 -43.84 -62.56 -24.49
N TYR A 18 -43.51 -61.37 -24.98
CA TYR A 18 -42.79 -61.09 -26.24
C TYR A 18 -43.35 -61.74 -27.54
N SER A 19 -43.67 -61.01 -28.60
CA SER A 19 -42.96 -59.84 -29.09
C SER A 19 -43.65 -59.19 -30.30
N ILE A 20 -43.82 -57.87 -30.19
CA ILE A 20 -43.34 -56.85 -31.14
C ILE A 20 -44.00 -56.86 -32.53
N SER A 21 -45.17 -56.21 -32.61
CA SER A 21 -45.56 -55.47 -33.79
C SER A 21 -44.63 -54.26 -33.96
N GLY A 22 -44.01 -54.16 -35.13
CA GLY A 22 -43.12 -53.06 -35.50
C GLY A 22 -43.83 -51.71 -35.48
N ALA A 23 -43.55 -50.93 -34.45
CA ALA A 23 -43.53 -49.49 -34.52
C ALA A 23 -42.13 -49.10 -34.03
N TYR A 24 -41.21 -48.87 -34.96
CA TYR A 24 -40.08 -48.00 -34.66
C TYR A 24 -40.69 -46.61 -34.47
N ALA A 25 -41.18 -46.33 -33.26
CA ALA A 25 -41.16 -44.98 -32.74
C ALA A 25 -39.68 -44.63 -32.71
N ALA A 26 -39.23 -43.84 -33.68
CA ALA A 26 -37.99 -43.12 -33.55
C ALA A 26 -38.16 -42.25 -32.31
N ASP A 27 -37.74 -42.78 -31.16
CA ASP A 27 -37.55 -42.03 -29.94
C ASP A 27 -36.27 -41.19 -30.12
N THR A 28 -36.23 -40.40 -31.19
CA THR A 28 -35.41 -39.20 -31.23
C THR A 28 -36.12 -38.20 -30.34
N VAL A 29 -36.02 -38.43 -29.03
CA VAL A 29 -36.05 -37.33 -28.07
C VAL A 29 -34.87 -36.46 -28.48
N SER A 30 -35.11 -35.47 -29.34
CA SER A 30 -34.14 -34.40 -29.50
C SER A 30 -34.18 -33.68 -28.16
N THR A 31 -33.23 -33.96 -27.28
CA THR A 31 -32.96 -33.11 -26.13
C THR A 31 -32.54 -31.76 -26.69
N LYS A 32 -33.53 -30.87 -26.84
CA LYS A 32 -33.30 -29.48 -27.20
C LYS A 32 -32.92 -28.79 -25.90
N THR A 33 -31.63 -28.77 -25.60
CA THR A 33 -31.09 -27.99 -24.50
C THR A 33 -30.99 -26.54 -24.93
N ASP A 34 -31.71 -25.68 -24.21
CA ASP A 34 -31.55 -24.23 -24.25
C ASP A 34 -30.98 -23.78 -22.90
N TYR A 35 -30.15 -22.75 -22.91
CA TYR A 35 -29.47 -22.26 -21.71
C TYR A 35 -29.65 -20.75 -21.61
N ILE A 36 -30.05 -20.28 -20.43
CA ILE A 36 -30.05 -18.85 -20.09
C ILE A 36 -28.82 -18.60 -19.23
N LEU A 37 -28.03 -17.60 -19.58
CA LEU A 37 -26.89 -17.15 -18.79
C LEU A 37 -27.39 -16.20 -17.70
N GLY A 38 -26.88 -16.33 -16.46
CA GLY A 38 -27.10 -15.34 -15.40
C GLY A 38 -26.34 -14.03 -15.67
N HIS A 39 -26.42 -13.09 -14.73
CA HIS A 39 -25.68 -11.81 -14.80
C HIS A 39 -24.28 -11.92 -14.18
N ALA A 40 -23.37 -11.03 -14.59
CA ALA A 40 -22.02 -10.99 -14.04
C ALA A 40 -22.04 -10.42 -12.62
N PRO A 41 -21.16 -10.91 -11.73
CA PRO A 41 -21.10 -10.40 -10.37
C PRO A 41 -20.57 -8.96 -10.33
N LEU A 42 -21.19 -8.16 -9.47
CA LEU A 42 -20.83 -6.80 -9.14
C LEU A 42 -20.34 -6.72 -7.69
N VAL A 43 -19.34 -5.87 -7.48
CA VAL A 43 -18.86 -5.52 -6.14
C VAL A 43 -19.70 -4.37 -5.62
N ASN A 44 -20.38 -4.54 -4.49
CA ASN A 44 -21.22 -3.51 -3.90
C ASN A 44 -20.75 -3.16 -2.49
N SER A 45 -20.83 -1.89 -2.13
CA SER A 45 -20.56 -1.42 -0.77
C SER A 45 -21.51 -2.12 0.22
N ALA A 46 -20.98 -2.44 1.39
CA ALA A 46 -21.74 -3.04 2.47
C ALA A 46 -22.61 -2.02 3.22
N ASN A 47 -22.29 -0.72 3.11
CA ASN A 47 -22.87 0.35 3.91
C ASN A 47 -23.85 1.28 3.17
N ILE A 48 -23.93 1.22 1.85
CA ILE A 48 -24.96 1.93 1.07
C ILE A 48 -25.91 0.95 0.40
N GLN A 49 -27.06 1.46 -0.06
CA GLN A 49 -27.96 0.67 -0.88
C GLN A 49 -27.28 0.36 -2.22
N PRO A 50 -27.18 -0.93 -2.60
CA PRO A 50 -26.62 -1.30 -3.91
C PRO A 50 -27.47 -0.68 -5.03
N ASP A 51 -26.81 -0.08 -6.02
CA ASP A 51 -27.49 0.40 -7.23
C ASP A 51 -27.53 -0.66 -8.34
N PHE A 52 -26.92 -1.84 -8.08
CA PHE A 52 -26.78 -3.00 -8.98
C PHE A 52 -26.37 -2.66 -10.41
N THR A 53 -25.74 -1.51 -10.60
CA THR A 53 -25.37 -0.97 -11.92
C THR A 53 -23.93 -0.49 -11.94
N ASN A 54 -23.40 -0.06 -10.78
CA ASN A 54 -22.03 0.35 -10.61
C ASN A 54 -21.35 -0.49 -9.53
N ASN A 55 -20.03 -0.63 -9.65
CA ASN A 55 -19.25 -1.20 -8.56
C ASN A 55 -19.08 -0.16 -7.45
N SER A 56 -19.09 -0.60 -6.19
CA SER A 56 -18.83 0.24 -5.02
C SER A 56 -18.17 -0.59 -3.92
N ILE A 57 -17.32 0.05 -3.13
CA ILE A 57 -16.54 -0.58 -2.07
C ILE A 57 -16.44 0.37 -0.88
N ASP A 58 -16.54 -0.16 0.33
CA ASP A 58 -16.24 0.61 1.54
C ASP A 58 -14.79 0.46 1.93
N ILE A 59 -14.13 1.57 2.25
CA ILE A 59 -12.75 1.56 2.75
C ILE A 59 -12.67 2.35 4.04
N LYS A 60 -11.95 1.78 5.02
CA LYS A 60 -11.50 2.44 6.24
C LYS A 60 -10.00 2.32 6.33
N VAL A 61 -9.40 3.30 7.00
CA VAL A 61 -8.01 3.21 7.44
C VAL A 61 -8.03 3.17 8.96
N LEU A 62 -7.43 2.14 9.53
CA LEU A 62 -7.31 1.93 10.96
C LEU A 62 -5.89 2.31 11.41
N ASN A 63 -5.77 3.09 12.46
CA ASN A 63 -4.48 3.36 13.10
C ASN A 63 -3.91 2.10 13.77
N THR A 64 -2.70 2.20 14.30
CA THR A 64 -2.00 1.08 14.96
C THR A 64 -2.73 0.53 16.20
N SER A 65 -3.65 1.31 16.79
CA SER A 65 -4.53 0.89 17.88
C SER A 65 -5.81 0.20 17.39
N GLY A 66 -6.00 0.06 16.08
CA GLY A 66 -7.16 -0.58 15.46
C GLY A 66 -8.39 0.33 15.31
N ASN A 67 -8.27 1.62 15.59
CA ASN A 67 -9.39 2.57 15.47
C ASN A 67 -9.39 3.24 14.08
N PRO A 68 -10.56 3.47 13.46
CA PRO A 68 -10.63 4.27 12.25
C PRO A 68 -10.01 5.65 12.44
N ILE A 69 -9.25 6.12 11.46
CA ILE A 69 -8.71 7.48 11.45
C ILE A 69 -9.84 8.50 11.37
N ALA A 70 -9.64 9.67 11.97
CA ALA A 70 -10.60 10.76 11.87
C ALA A 70 -10.53 11.44 10.48
N ALA A 71 -11.60 12.12 10.08
CA ALA A 71 -11.57 12.95 8.88
C ALA A 71 -10.49 14.04 8.99
N GLY A 72 -9.66 14.20 7.94
CA GLY A 72 -8.54 15.13 7.96
C GLY A 72 -7.32 14.65 8.74
N GLU A 73 -7.33 13.44 9.30
CA GLU A 73 -6.12 12.81 9.84
C GLU A 73 -5.25 12.27 8.70
N THR A 74 -3.93 12.45 8.82
CA THR A 74 -3.00 11.89 7.84
C THR A 74 -2.81 10.40 8.03
N VAL A 75 -2.66 9.69 6.91
CA VAL A 75 -2.44 8.24 6.89
C VAL A 75 -0.95 7.96 6.96
N LYS A 76 -0.56 7.05 7.86
CA LYS A 76 0.85 6.70 8.10
C LYS A 76 1.15 5.26 7.73
N ASN A 77 2.43 4.93 7.50
CA ASN A 77 2.85 3.53 7.43
C ASN A 77 2.55 2.82 8.77
N GLY A 78 2.33 1.51 8.73
CA GLY A 78 1.88 0.71 9.86
C GLY A 78 0.36 0.79 10.13
N TYR A 79 -0.35 1.76 9.56
CA TYR A 79 -1.82 1.76 9.57
C TYR A 79 -2.35 0.63 8.68
N THR A 80 -3.59 0.20 8.93
CA THR A 80 -4.24 -0.88 8.20
C THR A 80 -5.35 -0.35 7.32
N ILE A 81 -5.28 -0.63 6.02
CA ILE A 81 -6.40 -0.42 5.10
C ILE A 81 -7.35 -1.60 5.26
N GLN A 82 -8.60 -1.31 5.59
CA GLN A 82 -9.69 -2.27 5.66
C GLN A 82 -10.68 -1.98 4.55
N LEU A 83 -10.86 -2.95 3.66
CA LEU A 83 -11.74 -2.89 2.50
C LEU A 83 -12.92 -3.85 2.76
N SER A 84 -14.15 -3.37 2.63
CA SER A 84 -15.37 -4.14 2.86
C SER A 84 -16.35 -4.03 1.69
N TYR A 85 -16.95 -5.16 1.30
CA TYR A 85 -17.92 -5.22 0.20
C TYR A 85 -18.80 -6.46 0.29
N LYS A 86 -19.87 -6.47 -0.52
CA LYS A 86 -20.72 -7.61 -0.83
C LYS A 86 -20.60 -7.91 -2.32
N ILE A 87 -20.91 -9.15 -2.69
CA ILE A 87 -21.09 -9.53 -4.09
C ILE A 87 -22.57 -9.76 -4.33
N ALA A 88 -23.08 -9.12 -5.37
CA ALA A 88 -24.41 -9.37 -5.90
C ALA A 88 -24.35 -9.30 -7.42
N ASP A 89 -25.27 -9.95 -8.11
CA ASP A 89 -25.45 -9.75 -9.54
C ASP A 89 -26.40 -8.57 -9.85
N GLN A 90 -26.71 -8.35 -11.12
CA GLN A 90 -27.48 -7.19 -11.57
C GLN A 90 -28.94 -7.19 -11.11
N ASP A 91 -29.49 -8.36 -10.80
CA ASP A 91 -30.84 -8.57 -10.25
C ASP A 91 -30.85 -8.68 -8.71
N GLY A 92 -29.68 -8.64 -8.07
CA GLY A 92 -29.51 -8.51 -6.63
C GLY A 92 -29.42 -9.83 -5.88
N ASP A 93 -29.26 -10.93 -6.60
CA ASP A 93 -29.02 -12.24 -6.01
C ASP A 93 -27.60 -12.29 -5.40
N THR A 94 -27.47 -13.02 -4.30
CA THR A 94 -26.22 -13.13 -3.55
C THR A 94 -25.80 -14.58 -3.42
N ASP A 95 -24.50 -14.83 -3.57
CA ASP A 95 -23.93 -16.16 -3.47
C ASP A 95 -23.31 -16.40 -2.08
N PRO A 96 -23.59 -17.54 -1.42
CA PRO A 96 -22.87 -17.94 -0.23
C PRO A 96 -21.47 -18.50 -0.57
N ASN A 97 -20.45 -18.17 0.21
CA ASN A 97 -19.04 -18.60 0.05
C ASN A 97 -18.34 -17.94 -1.14
N LEU A 98 -17.93 -16.68 -0.97
CA LEU A 98 -17.39 -15.86 -2.04
C LEU A 98 -15.89 -16.14 -2.27
N GLN A 99 -15.51 -16.49 -3.52
CA GLN A 99 -14.08 -16.64 -3.86
C GLN A 99 -13.36 -15.29 -4.04
N THR A 100 -14.13 -14.20 -4.18
CA THR A 100 -13.61 -12.85 -4.43
C THR A 100 -12.63 -12.38 -3.36
N ALA A 101 -12.81 -12.81 -2.11
CA ALA A 101 -11.91 -12.56 -0.98
C ALA A 101 -10.41 -12.73 -1.35
N LYS A 102 -10.08 -13.77 -2.11
CA LYS A 102 -8.70 -14.12 -2.50
C LYS A 102 -8.15 -13.31 -3.69
N THR A 103 -8.95 -12.43 -4.25
CA THR A 103 -8.60 -11.65 -5.46
C THR A 103 -8.21 -10.22 -5.15
N VAL A 104 -8.43 -9.77 -3.91
CA VAL A 104 -8.14 -8.39 -3.50
C VAL A 104 -6.64 -8.17 -3.41
N ARG A 105 -6.18 -7.12 -4.09
CA ARG A 105 -4.79 -6.68 -4.09
C ARG A 105 -4.71 -5.19 -3.84
N PHE A 106 -3.61 -4.77 -3.22
CA PHE A 106 -3.27 -3.37 -3.00
C PHE A 106 -2.05 -3.01 -3.85
N ALA A 107 -1.94 -1.75 -4.26
CA ALA A 107 -0.82 -1.25 -5.03
C ALA A 107 -0.18 -0.02 -4.38
N TYR A 108 1.14 -0.01 -4.31
CA TYR A 108 1.95 1.14 -3.89
C TYR A 108 3.23 1.21 -4.72
N LYS A 109 3.93 2.34 -4.69
CA LYS A 109 5.25 2.52 -5.29
C LYS A 109 6.31 2.55 -4.22
N ASP A 110 7.42 1.86 -4.48
CA ASP A 110 8.68 2.19 -3.82
C ASP A 110 9.12 3.59 -4.28
N LYS A 111 9.90 4.29 -3.44
CA LYS A 111 10.41 5.60 -3.85
C LYS A 111 11.22 5.51 -5.14
N GLY A 112 10.97 6.45 -6.04
CA GLY A 112 11.68 6.55 -7.32
C GLY A 112 11.29 5.48 -8.33
N ALA A 113 10.43 4.52 -7.96
CA ALA A 113 9.90 3.55 -8.88
C ALA A 113 8.90 4.20 -9.85
N SER A 114 9.05 3.90 -11.13
CA SER A 114 8.05 4.28 -12.14
C SER A 114 6.78 3.45 -12.02
N ASN A 115 6.89 2.23 -11.49
CA ASN A 115 5.83 1.22 -11.52
C ASN A 115 5.27 0.94 -10.13
N TYR A 116 3.95 0.74 -10.05
CA TYR A 116 3.29 0.23 -8.84
C TYR A 116 3.60 -1.25 -8.67
N LYS A 117 3.86 -1.63 -7.42
CA LYS A 117 3.93 -3.00 -6.95
C LYS A 117 2.57 -3.40 -6.40
N TRP A 118 2.01 -4.47 -6.95
CA TRP A 118 0.78 -5.08 -6.46
C TRP A 118 1.09 -6.18 -5.44
N VAL A 119 0.42 -6.13 -4.31
CA VAL A 119 0.56 -7.08 -3.20
C VAL A 119 -0.78 -7.64 -2.81
N GLU A 120 -0.78 -8.88 -2.32
CA GLU A 120 -1.98 -9.50 -1.78
C GLU A 120 -2.30 -8.92 -0.40
N ALA A 121 -3.56 -9.01 0.01
CA ALA A 121 -3.97 -8.62 1.34
C ALA A 121 -3.41 -9.56 2.42
N ASP A 122 -3.25 -9.04 3.64
CA ASP A 122 -2.70 -9.82 4.75
C ASP A 122 -3.72 -10.80 5.33
N SER A 123 -5.00 -10.39 5.33
CA SER A 123 -6.08 -11.22 5.86
C SER A 123 -7.41 -10.94 5.17
N THR A 124 -8.27 -11.95 5.22
CA THR A 124 -9.63 -11.84 4.70
C THR A 124 -10.60 -12.62 5.58
N SER A 125 -11.76 -12.05 5.82
CA SER A 125 -12.86 -12.69 6.53
C SER A 125 -14.18 -12.47 5.79
N GLU A 126 -15.11 -13.40 5.97
CA GLU A 126 -16.48 -13.32 5.45
C GLU A 126 -17.45 -13.51 6.61
N ALA A 127 -18.37 -12.57 6.79
CA ALA A 127 -19.42 -12.66 7.79
C ALA A 127 -20.71 -12.04 7.24
N ASN A 128 -21.83 -12.76 7.31
CA ASN A 128 -23.14 -12.30 6.84
C ASN A 128 -23.13 -11.77 5.38
N GLY A 129 -22.36 -12.43 4.50
CA GLY A 129 -22.22 -12.05 3.09
C GLY A 129 -21.36 -10.80 2.84
N VAL A 130 -20.75 -10.22 3.89
CA VAL A 130 -19.77 -9.13 3.78
C VAL A 130 -18.38 -9.72 3.80
N VAL A 131 -17.60 -9.43 2.77
CA VAL A 131 -16.17 -9.71 2.72
C VAL A 131 -15.44 -8.51 3.30
N THR A 132 -14.57 -8.76 4.28
CA THR A 132 -13.65 -7.77 4.84
C THR A 132 -12.21 -8.21 4.57
N VAL A 133 -11.42 -7.32 3.98
CA VAL A 133 -10.02 -7.54 3.63
C VAL A 133 -9.17 -6.50 4.33
N SER A 134 -8.07 -6.92 4.95
CA SER A 134 -7.16 -6.01 5.66
C SER A 134 -5.74 -6.13 5.10
N TRP A 135 -5.06 -4.98 4.99
CA TRP A 135 -3.66 -4.88 4.60
C TRP A 135 -2.94 -3.76 5.36
N THR A 136 -1.81 -4.08 5.97
CA THR A 136 -0.98 -3.12 6.70
C THR A 136 -0.04 -2.40 5.73
N ILE A 137 -0.05 -1.07 5.78
CA ILE A 137 0.75 -0.20 4.91
C ILE A 137 2.23 -0.36 5.27
N PRO A 138 3.09 -0.86 4.38
CA PRO A 138 4.51 -1.05 4.69
C PRO A 138 5.28 0.26 4.63
N ALA A 139 6.43 0.32 5.30
CA ALA A 139 7.39 1.42 5.21
C ALA A 139 7.79 1.79 3.77
N ALA A 140 7.80 0.81 2.87
CA ALA A 140 8.15 1.02 1.47
C ALA A 140 7.11 1.89 0.72
N ALA A 141 5.89 2.00 1.24
CA ALA A 141 4.81 2.79 0.65
C ALA A 141 4.81 4.26 1.06
N ILE A 142 5.71 4.70 1.95
CA ILE A 142 5.85 6.11 2.34
C ILE A 142 6.12 6.96 1.09
N GLY A 143 5.34 8.04 0.93
CA GLY A 143 5.34 8.91 -0.25
C GLY A 143 4.58 8.35 -1.45
N SER A 144 3.94 7.18 -1.34
CA SER A 144 3.07 6.63 -2.39
C SER A 144 1.61 6.95 -2.13
N ARG A 145 0.84 7.06 -3.22
CA ARG A 145 -0.61 6.83 -3.21
C ARG A 145 -0.89 5.34 -3.10
N ILE A 146 -2.05 4.95 -2.56
CA ILE A 146 -2.45 3.54 -2.47
C ILE A 146 -3.67 3.28 -3.35
N TYR A 147 -3.59 2.19 -4.10
CA TYR A 147 -4.69 1.70 -4.94
C TYR A 147 -5.13 0.32 -4.50
N TYR A 148 -6.34 -0.06 -4.86
CA TYR A 148 -6.85 -1.41 -4.69
C TYR A 148 -7.28 -1.99 -6.04
N GLY A 149 -7.41 -3.31 -6.09
CA GLY A 149 -7.97 -4.06 -7.21
C GLY A 149 -8.70 -5.30 -6.72
N VAL A 150 -9.90 -5.53 -7.23
CA VAL A 150 -10.78 -6.65 -6.87
C VAL A 150 -11.28 -7.33 -8.13
N ILE A 151 -11.21 -8.65 -8.21
CA ILE A 151 -11.75 -9.42 -9.36
C ILE A 151 -13.01 -10.15 -8.87
N PRO A 152 -14.22 -9.62 -9.14
CA PRO A 152 -15.46 -10.22 -8.67
C PRO A 152 -15.60 -11.65 -9.23
N ASN A 153 -15.61 -12.62 -8.32
CA ASN A 153 -15.72 -14.04 -8.65
C ASN A 153 -16.62 -14.76 -7.62
N THR A 154 -17.65 -15.42 -8.13
CA THR A 154 -18.56 -16.23 -7.34
C THR A 154 -18.13 -17.70 -7.33
N LYS A 155 -18.71 -18.51 -6.44
CA LYS A 155 -18.40 -19.94 -6.33
C LYS A 155 -18.68 -20.69 -7.64
N TYR A 156 -19.78 -20.35 -8.32
CA TYR A 156 -20.19 -20.98 -9.56
C TYR A 156 -19.61 -20.29 -10.79
N GLY A 157 -19.05 -19.10 -10.62
CA GLY A 157 -18.06 -18.51 -11.51
C GLY A 157 -18.53 -18.34 -12.94
N ASN A 158 -19.83 -18.17 -13.19
CA ASN A 158 -20.34 -17.81 -14.51
C ASN A 158 -21.63 -16.98 -14.43
N PRO A 159 -21.76 -15.92 -15.26
CA PRO A 159 -20.67 -15.35 -16.07
C PRO A 159 -19.57 -14.71 -15.21
N LYS A 160 -18.31 -14.91 -15.61
CA LYS A 160 -17.19 -14.16 -15.02
C LYS A 160 -17.10 -12.79 -15.65
N SER A 161 -16.97 -11.78 -14.81
CA SER A 161 -16.41 -10.52 -15.26
C SER A 161 -14.90 -10.74 -15.44
N ASN A 162 -14.41 -10.75 -16.68
CA ASN A 162 -12.96 -10.69 -16.93
C ASN A 162 -12.40 -9.28 -16.64
N LEU A 163 -13.06 -8.52 -15.77
CA LEU A 163 -12.71 -7.15 -15.42
C LEU A 163 -12.40 -7.06 -13.93
N GLN A 164 -11.26 -6.45 -13.63
CA GLN A 164 -10.89 -6.00 -12.30
C GLN A 164 -11.53 -4.64 -12.02
N VAL A 165 -12.17 -4.54 -10.86
CA VAL A 165 -12.61 -3.28 -10.25
C VAL A 165 -11.41 -2.66 -9.53
N TYR A 166 -11.10 -1.39 -9.75
CA TYR A 166 -9.93 -0.74 -9.15
C TYR A 166 -10.19 0.73 -8.81
N GLY A 167 -9.41 1.29 -7.89
CA GLY A 167 -9.53 2.69 -7.50
C GLY A 167 -8.44 3.14 -6.53
N ASN A 168 -8.32 4.45 -6.32
CA ASN A 168 -7.53 5.03 -5.23
C ASN A 168 -8.30 4.87 -3.92
N VAL A 169 -7.63 4.41 -2.87
CA VAL A 169 -8.28 4.15 -1.57
C VAL A 169 -8.80 5.42 -0.87
N PHE A 170 -8.29 6.59 -1.26
CA PHE A 170 -8.59 7.89 -0.65
C PHE A 170 -9.56 8.74 -1.49
N ASN A 171 -10.00 8.25 -2.66
CA ASN A 171 -10.92 8.98 -3.53
C ASN A 171 -12.34 8.42 -3.40
N SER A 172 -13.35 9.29 -3.32
CA SER A 172 -14.77 8.91 -3.23
C SER A 172 -15.45 8.73 -4.59
N GLY A 173 -14.76 9.03 -5.70
CA GLY A 173 -15.25 8.77 -7.05
C GLY A 173 -15.61 7.30 -7.28
N MET A 174 -16.36 7.00 -8.33
CA MET A 174 -16.71 5.61 -8.65
C MET A 174 -15.45 4.80 -8.99
N PRO A 175 -15.40 3.50 -8.64
CA PRO A 175 -14.34 2.60 -9.07
C PRO A 175 -14.28 2.48 -10.59
N GLY A 176 -13.07 2.39 -11.12
CA GLY A 176 -12.84 2.04 -12.52
C GLY A 176 -12.97 0.53 -12.74
N THR A 177 -13.06 0.15 -14.02
CA THR A 177 -12.95 -1.25 -14.45
C THR A 177 -11.86 -1.39 -15.52
N ARG A 178 -11.10 -2.47 -15.48
CA ARG A 178 -10.07 -2.79 -16.49
C ARG A 178 -9.94 -4.31 -16.68
N PRO A 179 -9.40 -4.81 -17.79
CA PRO A 179 -9.22 -6.25 -18.00
C PRO A 179 -8.41 -6.95 -16.90
N GLU A 180 -8.81 -8.18 -16.55
CA GLU A 180 -8.04 -9.07 -15.69
C GLU A 180 -6.66 -9.35 -16.30
N GLY A 181 -5.60 -9.33 -15.48
CA GLY A 181 -4.21 -9.46 -15.95
C GLY A 181 -3.47 -8.14 -16.15
N GLU A 182 -4.19 -7.02 -16.23
CA GLU A 182 -3.61 -5.68 -16.06
C GLU A 182 -3.26 -5.36 -14.59
N GLY A 183 -3.38 -6.32 -13.67
CA GLY A 183 -2.89 -6.22 -12.30
C GLY A 183 -1.38 -6.00 -12.15
N GLY A 184 -0.65 -5.80 -13.26
CA GLY A 184 0.74 -5.29 -13.29
C GLY A 184 0.91 -3.96 -14.03
N THR A 185 -0.15 -3.41 -14.62
CA THR A 185 -0.13 -2.06 -15.21
C THR A 185 -0.34 -1.03 -14.11
N ASN A 186 0.29 0.14 -14.29
CA ASN A 186 0.10 1.27 -13.40
C ASN A 186 -1.38 1.67 -13.38
N PRO A 187 -1.98 1.93 -12.21
CA PRO A 187 -3.28 2.57 -12.13
C PRO A 187 -3.26 3.83 -13.01
N THR A 188 -4.19 3.91 -13.96
CA THR A 188 -4.19 4.93 -15.02
C THR A 188 -5.09 6.12 -14.72
N ASP A 189 -5.93 6.04 -13.69
CA ASP A 189 -6.95 7.06 -13.41
C ASP A 189 -6.93 7.49 -11.94
N GLU A 190 -6.42 8.69 -11.68
CA GLU A 190 -6.40 9.30 -10.34
C GLU A 190 -7.78 9.71 -9.83
N ASN A 191 -8.79 9.80 -10.72
CA ASN A 191 -10.15 10.16 -10.35
C ASN A 191 -11.01 8.96 -9.97
N THR A 192 -10.52 7.73 -10.16
CA THR A 192 -11.21 6.52 -9.71
C THR A 192 -11.07 6.36 -8.20
N GLY A 193 -12.17 6.00 -7.55
CA GLY A 193 -12.26 5.91 -6.10
C GLY A 193 -13.01 4.67 -5.65
N THR A 194 -13.60 4.77 -4.47
CA THR A 194 -14.30 3.68 -3.79
C THR A 194 -15.77 3.54 -4.21
N GLY A 195 -16.44 4.65 -4.55
CA GLY A 195 -17.89 4.72 -4.78
C GLY A 195 -18.76 4.26 -3.60
N GLY A 196 -18.17 3.96 -2.44
CA GLY A 196 -18.87 3.43 -1.27
C GLY A 196 -19.29 4.48 -0.26
N GLY A 197 -19.94 4.03 0.82
CA GLY A 197 -20.39 4.91 1.90
C GLY A 197 -19.29 5.27 2.88
N ASP A 198 -18.33 4.38 3.08
CA ASP A 198 -17.14 4.63 3.88
C ASP A 198 -15.94 4.87 2.96
N THR A 199 -15.34 6.06 3.04
CA THR A 199 -14.10 6.42 2.34
C THR A 199 -13.23 7.26 3.25
N PRO A 200 -11.95 6.92 3.46
CA PRO A 200 -11.05 7.77 4.23
C PRO A 200 -10.81 9.09 3.47
N THR A 201 -10.88 10.21 4.20
CA THR A 201 -10.64 11.55 3.64
C THR A 201 -9.43 12.21 4.32
N PRO A 202 -8.21 11.69 4.08
CA PRO A 202 -7.01 12.34 4.58
C PRO A 202 -6.80 13.71 3.90
N PRO A 203 -6.06 14.63 4.51
CA PRO A 203 -5.80 15.95 3.95
C PRO A 203 -4.92 15.87 2.68
N ILE A 204 -4.14 14.80 2.56
CA ILE A 204 -3.29 14.47 1.41
C ILE A 204 -3.44 12.97 1.11
N ASP A 205 -3.34 12.59 -0.16
CA ASP A 205 -3.54 11.21 -0.63
C ASP A 205 -2.24 10.37 -0.67
N ILE A 206 -1.21 10.81 0.05
CA ILE A 206 0.09 10.15 0.15
C ILE A 206 0.33 9.62 1.57
N ILE A 207 1.06 8.51 1.67
CA ILE A 207 1.42 7.93 2.97
C ILE A 207 2.56 8.73 3.62
N GLU A 208 2.37 9.10 4.88
CA GLU A 208 3.40 9.71 5.73
C GLU A 208 4.14 8.67 6.58
N PRO A 209 5.36 8.97 7.04
CA PRO A 209 6.01 8.15 8.05
C PRO A 209 5.28 8.23 9.39
N ASP A 210 5.24 7.11 10.12
CA ASP A 210 4.94 7.15 11.55
C ASP A 210 6.12 7.75 12.32
N THR A 211 5.98 9.01 12.71
CA THR A 211 6.98 9.78 13.45
C THR A 211 7.39 9.16 14.78
N ASN A 212 6.57 8.27 15.35
CA ASN A 212 6.90 7.57 16.61
C ASN A 212 7.83 6.37 16.40
N ALA A 213 7.88 5.82 15.20
CA ALA A 213 8.71 4.66 14.84
C ALA A 213 9.98 5.05 14.07
N PHE A 214 10.20 6.36 13.91
CA PHE A 214 11.19 6.97 13.04
C PHE A 214 12.39 7.50 13.83
N ALA A 215 13.60 7.25 13.34
CA ALA A 215 14.83 7.79 13.90
C ALA A 215 15.74 8.39 12.83
N ILE A 216 16.36 9.53 13.14
CA ILE A 216 17.45 10.12 12.37
C ILE A 216 18.73 9.96 13.19
N THR A 217 19.74 9.34 12.58
CA THR A 217 21.05 9.13 13.19
C THR A 217 22.12 9.80 12.35
N ILE A 218 23.06 10.49 12.99
CA ILE A 218 24.16 11.20 12.31
C ILE A 218 25.42 10.36 12.45
N TYR A 219 26.21 10.27 11.39
CA TYR A 219 27.50 9.60 11.34
C TYR A 219 28.56 10.57 10.84
N GLU A 220 29.81 10.38 11.26
CA GLU A 220 30.93 10.89 10.46
C GLU A 220 30.95 10.14 9.12
N ALA A 221 31.30 10.82 8.05
CA ALA A 221 31.29 10.25 6.70
C ALA A 221 32.46 10.76 5.87
N THR A 222 32.73 10.04 4.78
CA THR A 222 33.67 10.47 3.73
C THR A 222 32.94 10.49 2.39
N ILE A 223 33.35 11.41 1.50
CA ILE A 223 32.83 11.48 0.13
C ILE A 223 33.97 11.12 -0.81
N SER A 224 33.82 10.04 -1.59
CA SER A 224 34.81 9.60 -2.57
C SER A 224 34.11 9.24 -3.88
N GLY A 225 34.57 9.79 -5.00
CA GLY A 225 33.97 9.54 -6.32
C GLY A 225 32.47 9.91 -6.41
N GLY A 226 32.01 10.84 -5.55
CA GLY A 226 30.60 11.20 -5.43
C GLY A 226 29.78 10.30 -4.51
N ALA A 227 30.31 9.21 -3.95
CA ALA A 227 29.62 8.34 -3.01
C ALA A 227 29.87 8.73 -1.55
N VAL A 228 28.86 8.61 -0.70
CA VAL A 228 28.96 8.82 0.76
C VAL A 228 29.18 7.49 1.48
N THR A 229 30.27 7.41 2.24
CA THR A 229 30.56 6.27 3.12
C THR A 229 30.50 6.73 4.57
N MET A 230 29.53 6.22 5.34
CA MET A 230 29.43 6.45 6.78
C MET A 230 30.51 5.64 7.51
N SER A 231 31.23 6.27 8.43
CA SER A 231 32.32 5.66 9.18
C SER A 231 31.94 5.42 10.64
N GLY A 232 32.25 4.23 11.15
CA GLY A 232 32.17 3.91 12.58
C GLY A 232 30.74 3.87 13.15
N ASN A 233 30.63 4.20 14.44
CA ASN A 233 29.37 4.24 15.16
C ASN A 233 28.63 5.56 14.92
N SER A 234 27.30 5.55 15.11
CA SER A 234 26.51 6.78 15.10
C SER A 234 27.00 7.76 16.16
N LEU A 235 26.98 9.04 15.82
CA LEU A 235 27.26 10.13 16.75
C LEU A 235 26.11 10.26 17.76
N SER A 236 26.49 10.52 19.01
CA SER A 236 25.58 10.84 20.11
C SER A 236 25.32 12.34 20.20
N ALA A 237 24.33 12.73 20.99
CA ALA A 237 24.10 14.13 21.34
C ALA A 237 25.28 14.80 22.11
N SER A 238 26.19 13.99 22.66
CA SER A 238 27.44 14.43 23.30
C SER A 238 28.64 14.48 22.36
N SER A 239 28.46 14.09 21.10
CA SER A 239 29.51 14.16 20.09
C SER A 239 29.76 15.60 19.68
N HIS A 240 31.03 15.95 19.45
CA HIS A 240 31.46 17.29 19.08
C HIS A 240 31.86 17.28 17.62
N PRO A 241 31.01 17.73 16.70
CA PRO A 241 31.36 17.73 15.29
C PRO A 241 32.55 18.68 15.05
N GLU A 242 33.50 18.26 14.22
CA GLU A 242 34.74 18.95 13.89
C GLU A 242 34.61 19.70 12.56
N VAL A 243 35.22 20.87 12.52
CA VAL A 243 35.37 21.69 11.32
C VAL A 243 36.20 20.93 10.29
N GLY A 244 35.78 20.97 9.02
CA GLY A 244 36.42 20.27 7.90
C GLY A 244 36.08 18.78 7.78
N LYS A 245 35.32 18.21 8.73
CA LYS A 245 34.77 16.86 8.61
C LYS A 245 33.43 16.86 7.88
N THR A 246 33.14 15.73 7.26
CA THR A 246 31.84 15.47 6.62
C THR A 246 31.00 14.58 7.51
N TYR A 247 29.72 14.87 7.58
CA TYR A 247 28.70 14.14 8.33
C TYR A 247 27.63 13.66 7.38
N ALA A 248 27.01 12.52 7.68
CA ALA A 248 25.87 12.01 6.94
C ALA A 248 24.74 11.58 7.88
N ALA A 249 23.50 11.71 7.44
CA ALA A 249 22.34 11.28 8.19
C ALA A 249 21.81 9.96 7.62
N LYS A 250 21.46 9.02 8.49
CA LYS A 250 20.72 7.82 8.17
C LYS A 250 19.36 7.91 8.82
N VAL A 251 18.32 7.62 8.06
CA VAL A 251 16.96 7.58 8.51
C VAL A 251 16.49 6.14 8.57
N THR A 252 16.07 5.71 9.76
CA THR A 252 15.62 4.35 10.00
C THR A 252 14.21 4.33 10.57
N LEU A 253 13.50 3.26 10.25
CA LEU A 253 12.18 2.98 10.80
C LEU A 253 12.16 1.54 11.31
N ASP A 254 11.71 1.38 12.55
CA ASP A 254 11.48 0.06 13.13
C ASP A 254 10.11 -0.45 12.72
N GLU A 255 10.08 -1.53 11.94
CA GLU A 255 8.85 -2.18 11.49
C GLU A 255 8.95 -3.68 11.80
N ASN A 256 8.00 -4.21 12.57
CA ASN A 256 7.95 -5.64 12.94
C ASN A 256 9.25 -6.17 13.57
N ASN A 257 9.85 -5.39 14.48
CA ASN A 257 11.15 -5.66 15.12
C ASN A 257 12.35 -5.73 14.13
N VAL A 258 12.20 -5.16 12.93
CA VAL A 258 13.28 -5.02 11.95
C VAL A 258 13.50 -3.54 11.67
N THR A 259 14.70 -3.05 11.97
CA THR A 259 15.13 -1.70 11.60
C THR A 259 15.38 -1.64 10.09
N LYS A 260 14.56 -0.86 9.38
CA LYS A 260 14.69 -0.62 7.94
C LYS A 260 15.33 0.73 7.68
N ASP A 261 16.27 0.76 6.74
CA ASP A 261 16.80 2.00 6.20
C ASP A 261 15.83 2.60 5.18
N ILE A 262 15.33 3.79 5.48
CA ILE A 262 14.43 4.57 4.63
C ILE A 262 15.02 5.94 4.29
N THR A 263 16.33 6.13 4.43
CA THR A 263 17.04 7.40 4.15
C THR A 263 16.70 7.96 2.79
N THR A 264 16.64 7.09 1.78
CA THR A 264 16.35 7.52 0.42
C THR A 264 14.96 8.14 0.31
N GLN A 265 14.02 7.87 1.22
CA GLN A 265 12.65 8.41 1.25
C GLN A 265 12.55 9.90 1.58
N PHE A 266 13.57 10.48 2.20
CA PHE A 266 13.55 11.86 2.70
C PHE A 266 14.54 12.76 1.98
N ALA A 267 14.30 14.06 2.03
CA ALA A 267 15.36 15.06 1.94
C ALA A 267 15.92 15.27 3.34
N ILE A 268 17.24 15.46 3.47
CA ILE A 268 17.82 15.87 4.75
C ILE A 268 18.14 17.36 4.69
N GLN A 269 17.63 18.12 5.64
CA GLN A 269 18.03 19.50 5.89
C GLN A 269 19.03 19.54 7.04
N TRP A 270 20.15 20.20 6.80
CA TRP A 270 21.20 20.38 7.80
C TRP A 270 21.19 21.82 8.31
N SER A 271 21.39 21.97 9.62
CA SER A 271 21.55 23.27 10.26
C SER A 271 22.52 23.19 11.43
N LEU A 272 23.11 24.33 11.77
CA LEU A 272 23.75 24.52 13.08
C LEU A 272 22.74 25.20 14.00
N VAL A 273 22.65 24.71 15.23
CA VAL A 273 21.79 25.25 16.27
C VAL A 273 22.61 25.55 17.52
N ASP A 274 22.09 26.36 18.43
CA ASP A 274 22.75 26.62 19.71
C ASP A 274 22.66 25.41 20.67
N PHE A 275 23.16 25.57 21.90
CA PHE A 275 23.11 24.49 22.89
C PHE A 275 21.67 24.08 23.28
N ASN A 276 20.71 24.99 23.18
CA ASN A 276 19.29 24.72 23.48
C ASN A 276 18.56 24.10 22.29
N GLY A 277 19.17 24.11 21.10
CA GLY A 277 18.57 23.63 19.85
C GLY A 277 17.88 24.73 19.05
N ASP A 278 18.04 25.99 19.45
CA ASP A 278 17.47 27.13 18.77
C ASP A 278 18.31 27.53 17.54
N ALA A 279 17.63 28.08 16.53
CA ALA A 279 18.30 28.59 15.34
C ALA A 279 19.24 29.74 15.71
N ILE A 280 20.46 29.70 15.18
CA ILE A 280 21.45 30.75 15.39
C ILE A 280 21.06 31.96 14.54
N ASN A 281 20.49 32.99 15.16
CA ASN A 281 20.28 34.28 14.51
C ASN A 281 21.58 35.10 14.60
N ALA A 282 22.13 35.49 13.45
CA ALA A 282 23.43 36.16 13.26
C ALA A 282 23.68 37.46 14.08
N ALA A 283 22.70 37.97 14.82
CA ALA A 283 22.76 39.30 15.44
C ALA A 283 23.39 39.34 16.84
N ASN A 284 23.41 38.24 17.61
CA ASN A 284 23.78 38.28 19.04
C ASN A 284 24.82 37.23 19.50
N SER A 285 25.51 36.56 18.57
CA SER A 285 26.53 35.57 18.93
C SER A 285 27.92 36.23 19.04
N THR A 286 28.46 36.33 20.26
CA THR A 286 29.77 36.95 20.55
C THR A 286 30.99 36.06 20.23
N SER A 287 30.83 35.05 19.39
CA SER A 287 31.93 34.36 18.69
C SER A 287 31.49 34.09 17.25
N ALA A 288 32.27 34.62 16.29
CA ALA A 288 31.93 34.73 14.87
C ALA A 288 31.16 33.52 14.29
N ASP A 289 30.09 33.82 13.56
CA ASP A 289 29.31 32.85 12.78
C ASP A 289 30.23 31.97 11.92
N VAL A 290 29.97 30.66 11.90
CA VAL A 290 30.56 29.74 10.90
C VAL A 290 29.92 30.07 9.54
N ALA A 291 30.38 31.16 8.92
CA ALA A 291 29.69 31.88 7.85
C ALA A 291 29.64 31.19 6.47
N ASP A 292 29.79 29.86 6.38
CA ASP A 292 29.97 29.20 5.07
C ASP A 292 29.38 27.77 5.01
N LEU A 293 28.18 27.55 5.53
CA LEU A 293 27.55 26.22 5.47
C LEU A 293 27.39 25.75 4.01
N LYS A 294 28.18 24.76 3.57
CA LYS A 294 28.12 24.20 2.21
C LYS A 294 27.55 22.78 2.25
N ALA A 295 26.25 22.65 2.03
CA ALA A 295 25.65 21.36 1.72
C ALA A 295 26.21 20.84 0.39
N THR A 296 26.71 19.61 0.38
CA THR A 296 27.24 18.98 -0.85
C THR A 296 26.30 17.84 -1.25
N SER A 297 25.95 17.79 -2.53
CA SER A 297 25.17 16.66 -3.08
C SER A 297 26.09 15.47 -3.30
N ALA A 298 25.69 14.28 -2.83
CA ALA A 298 26.46 13.06 -3.00
C ALA A 298 25.52 11.85 -3.12
N THR A 299 25.95 10.82 -3.85
CA THR A 299 25.24 9.55 -4.04
C THR A 299 25.28 8.74 -2.75
N TYR A 300 24.11 8.26 -2.29
CA TYR A 300 24.02 7.37 -1.16
C TYR A 300 24.32 5.94 -1.62
N GLN A 301 25.32 5.33 -0.99
CA GLN A 301 25.67 3.94 -1.20
C GLN A 301 25.60 3.19 0.13
N ASP A 302 24.75 2.17 0.18
CA ASP A 302 24.78 1.13 1.22
C ASP A 302 24.83 -0.24 0.50
N ALA A 303 25.08 -1.32 1.24
CA ALA A 303 25.22 -2.69 0.75
C ALA A 303 24.06 -3.19 -0.14
N THR A 304 22.93 -2.49 -0.16
CA THR A 304 21.70 -2.86 -0.88
C THR A 304 21.19 -1.82 -1.88
N ARG A 305 21.71 -0.58 -1.90
CA ARG A 305 21.16 0.51 -2.73
C ARG A 305 22.25 1.42 -3.28
N ASN A 306 22.07 1.87 -4.53
CA ASN A 306 22.91 2.87 -5.18
C ASN A 306 22.00 3.94 -5.80
N GLU A 307 21.64 4.95 -5.01
CA GLU A 307 20.70 6.00 -5.39
C GLU A 307 21.30 7.38 -5.16
N THR A 308 21.01 8.32 -6.07
CA THR A 308 21.48 9.70 -5.91
C THR A 308 20.54 10.45 -4.96
N VAL A 309 20.96 10.65 -3.72
CA VAL A 309 20.18 11.36 -2.69
C VAL A 309 20.80 12.72 -2.45
N THR A 310 20.12 13.78 -2.87
CA THR A 310 20.55 15.15 -2.60
C THR A 310 20.48 15.44 -1.09
N ASN A 311 21.53 16.04 -0.53
CA ASN A 311 21.62 16.56 0.85
C ASN A 311 21.82 15.54 1.99
N ILE A 312 22.16 14.28 1.70
CA ILE A 312 22.44 13.31 2.77
C ILE A 312 23.70 13.67 3.58
N ALA A 313 24.66 14.38 2.97
CA ALA A 313 25.93 14.71 3.58
C ALA A 313 26.14 16.23 3.73
N TYR A 314 26.84 16.60 4.81
CA TYR A 314 27.14 17.96 5.17
C TYR A 314 28.59 18.10 5.63
N THR A 315 29.32 19.05 5.06
CA THR A 315 30.71 19.35 5.46
C THR A 315 30.73 20.66 6.21
N ILE A 316 31.22 20.65 7.45
CA ILE A 316 31.39 21.90 8.21
C ILE A 316 32.54 22.67 7.56
N PRO A 317 32.31 23.89 7.05
CA PRO A 317 33.34 24.66 6.37
C PRO A 317 34.47 25.06 7.33
N VAL A 318 35.67 25.20 6.79
CA VAL A 318 36.79 25.85 7.48
C VAL A 318 36.70 27.35 7.17
N ASN A 319 36.52 28.21 8.19
CA ASN A 319 36.61 29.66 7.99
C ASN A 319 38.05 30.02 7.53
N ASN A 320 38.19 30.90 6.53
CA ASN A 320 39.48 31.40 6.05
C ASN A 320 40.37 31.98 7.17
N GLN A 321 39.79 32.54 8.23
CA GLN A 321 40.53 33.01 9.40
C GLN A 321 41.23 31.88 10.19
N VAL A 322 40.70 30.65 10.11
CA VAL A 322 41.30 29.45 10.71
C VAL A 322 42.43 28.90 9.84
N MET A 323 42.33 29.00 8.50
CA MET A 323 43.39 28.58 7.59
C MET A 323 44.63 29.48 7.62
N THR A 324 44.47 30.76 7.98
CA THR A 324 45.57 31.75 7.96
C THR A 324 46.62 31.58 9.04
N ALA A 325 46.45 30.67 10.00
CA ALA A 325 47.37 30.60 11.14
C ALA A 325 48.69 29.88 10.86
N ASN A 326 48.87 29.02 9.83
CA ASN A 326 50.18 28.38 9.59
C ASN A 326 50.40 27.57 8.27
N ASN A 327 49.60 27.72 7.21
CA ASN A 327 49.66 26.82 6.03
C ASN A 327 49.55 25.31 6.37
N ALA A 328 49.12 24.98 7.58
CA ALA A 328 48.87 23.63 8.04
C ALA A 328 47.35 23.38 8.01
N THR A 329 46.95 22.20 7.56
CA THR A 329 45.55 21.74 7.67
C THR A 329 45.13 21.80 9.13
N VAL A 330 44.20 22.69 9.47
CA VAL A 330 43.69 22.78 10.84
C VAL A 330 42.71 21.63 11.07
N THR A 331 43.22 20.53 11.60
CA THR A 331 42.43 19.38 12.06
C THR A 331 42.21 19.47 13.57
N GLY A 332 41.02 19.10 14.07
CA GLY A 332 40.73 19.04 15.51
C GLY A 332 40.11 20.29 16.14
N LEU A 333 39.64 21.26 15.36
CA LEU A 333 38.77 22.32 15.87
C LEU A 333 37.31 21.85 15.88
N TYR A 334 36.72 21.74 17.06
CA TYR A 334 35.31 21.40 17.20
C TYR A 334 34.43 22.58 16.81
N ALA A 335 33.38 22.36 16.03
CA ALA A 335 32.27 23.31 15.90
C ALA A 335 31.63 23.61 17.28
N GLY A 336 31.73 22.65 18.21
CA GLY A 336 31.38 22.82 19.62
C GLY A 336 32.27 23.79 20.40
N ALA A 337 33.48 24.12 19.93
CA ALA A 337 34.33 25.14 20.58
C ALA A 337 33.75 26.56 20.48
N GLN A 338 32.70 26.74 19.66
CA GLN A 338 31.91 27.99 19.53
C GLN A 338 30.48 27.86 20.10
N GLY A 339 30.11 26.74 20.73
CA GLY A 339 28.82 26.57 21.41
C GLY A 339 27.65 26.05 20.55
N PHE A 340 27.91 25.48 19.38
CA PHE A 340 26.86 25.02 18.45
C PHE A 340 26.75 23.49 18.36
N LYS A 341 25.55 23.00 18.03
CA LYS A 341 25.22 21.60 17.72
C LYS A 341 24.87 21.46 16.23
N LEU A 342 25.21 20.32 15.64
CA LEU A 342 24.77 19.96 14.28
C LEU A 342 23.40 19.29 14.37
N LYS A 343 22.45 19.78 13.56
CA LYS A 343 21.09 19.25 13.47
C LYS A 343 20.82 18.73 12.05
N ALA A 344 20.20 17.57 11.96
CA ALA A 344 19.68 16.97 10.74
C ALA A 344 18.17 16.79 10.87
N GLU A 345 17.43 17.24 9.87
CA GLU A 345 15.97 17.12 9.80
C GLU A 345 15.57 16.39 8.53
N ALA A 346 14.75 15.37 8.66
CA ALA A 346 14.24 14.62 7.52
C ALA A 346 12.91 15.23 7.08
N ILE A 347 12.85 15.66 5.83
CA ILE A 347 11.70 16.30 5.21
C ILE A 347 11.18 15.35 4.14
N GLN A 348 9.92 14.97 4.27
CA GLN A 348 9.27 14.17 3.24
C GLN A 348 9.23 15.00 1.95
N ARG A 349 9.78 14.44 0.87
CA ARG A 349 9.65 15.07 -0.45
C ARG A 349 8.28 14.69 -1.03
N PRO A 350 7.57 15.66 -1.64
CA PRO A 350 6.33 15.38 -2.35
C PRO A 350 6.54 14.41 -3.51
#